data_AF-A0A924TLX0-F1
#
_entry.id   AF-A0A924TLX0-F1
#
_cell.length_a   1.000
_cell.length_b   1.000
_cell.length_c   1.000
_cell.angle_alpha   90.00
_cell.angle_beta   90.00
_cell.angle_gamma   90.00
#
_symmetry.space_group_name_H-M   'P 1'
#
loop_
_entity.id
_entity.type
_entity.pdbx_description
1 polymer ?
#
loop_
_entity_poly.entity_id
_entity_poly.type
_entity_poly.pdbx_seq_one_letter_code
_entity_poly.pdbx_strand_id
1 'polypeptide(L)'
;ANIEGKKILVVSPGYLKENNISIPENFTANDTETVVFVIINNQLAGYIALSDEIRPESAEAIKTLKENNIKSILLTGDNSKVAKSVSDTLGMDSFIAEVLPHEKLEKIKELQAKGEFVAMTGDGVNDAPALAIADVGIAVGSGSDIAAETAGIILVNSNPKDIVSLILFGKATYRKMIQNLIWATGYNVVALPLAAGVLYKQGILLSPAAGAVLMTISTIVVAINASFLKVKQ
;
A
#
# COMPACT_ATOMS: atom_id res chain seq x y z
N ALA A 1 -30.12 -8.37 -26.64
CA ALA A 1 -29.93 -7.77 -27.99
C ALA A 1 -30.42 -8.76 -29.06
N ASN A 2 -30.81 -8.27 -30.23
CA ASN A 2 -31.00 -9.14 -31.41
C ASN A 2 -29.72 -9.08 -32.25
N ILE A 3 -29.08 -10.23 -32.47
CA ILE A 3 -27.86 -10.37 -33.27
C ILE A 3 -28.14 -11.44 -34.32
N GLU A 4 -27.97 -11.11 -35.60
CA GLU A 4 -28.20 -12.04 -36.73
C GLU A 4 -29.57 -12.76 -36.68
N GLY A 5 -30.62 -12.03 -36.27
CA GLY A 5 -31.98 -12.59 -36.16
C GLY A 5 -32.21 -13.51 -34.95
N LYS A 6 -31.23 -13.68 -34.06
CA LYS A 6 -31.36 -14.42 -32.79
C LYS A 6 -31.52 -13.46 -31.62
N LYS A 7 -32.45 -13.78 -30.71
CA LYS A 7 -32.64 -13.04 -29.46
C LYS A 7 -31.63 -13.54 -28.43
N ILE A 8 -30.68 -12.69 -28.06
CA ILE A 8 -29.61 -12.99 -27.10
C ILE A 8 -29.83 -12.18 -25.82
N LEU A 9 -29.76 -12.86 -24.68
CA LEU A 9 -29.83 -12.26 -23.34
C LEU A 9 -28.59 -12.67 -22.55
N VAL A 10 -27.97 -11.72 -21.86
CA VAL A 10 -26.90 -11.95 -20.88
C VAL A 10 -27.50 -11.61 -19.51
N VAL A 11 -27.55 -12.60 -18.62
CA VAL A 11 -28.34 -12.51 -17.39
C VAL A 11 -27.57 -13.02 -16.19
N SER A 12 -27.89 -12.49 -15.00
CA SER A 12 -27.34 -12.97 -13.74
C SER A 12 -27.97 -14.32 -13.34
N PRO A 13 -27.35 -15.07 -12.41
CA PRO A 13 -27.91 -16.33 -11.90
C PRO A 13 -29.33 -16.18 -11.33
N GLY A 14 -29.70 -15.00 -10.81
CA GLY A 14 -31.03 -14.71 -10.28
C GLY A 14 -32.13 -14.80 -11.35
N TYR A 15 -31.85 -14.34 -12.57
CA TYR A 15 -32.81 -14.38 -13.67
C TYR A 15 -33.22 -15.80 -14.05
N LEU A 16 -32.29 -16.76 -14.00
CA LEU A 16 -32.59 -18.18 -14.28
C LEU A 16 -33.56 -18.75 -13.25
N LYS A 17 -33.39 -18.40 -11.97
CA LYS A 17 -34.30 -18.82 -10.89
C LYS A 17 -35.70 -18.24 -11.08
N GLU A 18 -35.80 -16.95 -11.39
CA GLU A 18 -37.08 -16.28 -11.62
C GLU A 18 -37.85 -16.83 -12.83
N ASN A 19 -37.13 -17.28 -13.86
CA ASN A 19 -37.72 -17.80 -15.09
C ASN A 19 -37.76 -19.34 -15.15
N ASN A 20 -37.48 -20.03 -14.04
CA ASN A 20 -37.43 -21.50 -13.95
C ASN A 20 -36.59 -22.18 -15.04
N ILE A 21 -35.46 -21.57 -15.40
CA ILE A 21 -34.52 -22.14 -16.36
C ILE A 21 -33.51 -22.99 -15.60
N SER A 22 -33.44 -24.29 -15.92
CA SER A 22 -32.55 -25.24 -15.26
C SER A 22 -31.09 -25.02 -15.64
N ILE A 23 -30.21 -25.05 -14.63
CA ILE A 23 -28.76 -25.04 -14.81
C ILE A 23 -28.32 -26.49 -15.06
N PRO A 24 -27.52 -26.78 -16.11
CA PRO A 24 -27.02 -28.12 -16.38
C PRO A 24 -26.15 -28.64 -15.23
N GLU A 25 -26.19 -29.94 -14.94
CA GLU A 25 -25.38 -30.57 -13.88
C GLU A 25 -23.86 -30.42 -14.10
N ASN A 26 -23.43 -30.20 -15.34
CA ASN A 26 -22.02 -30.01 -15.71
C ASN A 26 -21.52 -28.57 -15.46
N PHE A 27 -22.31 -27.73 -14.79
CA PHE A 27 -21.92 -26.37 -14.46
C PHE A 27 -20.81 -26.37 -13.40
N THR A 28 -19.58 -26.09 -13.84
CA THR A 28 -18.41 -25.94 -12.99
C THR A 28 -17.98 -24.47 -13.04
N ALA A 29 -18.69 -23.61 -12.31
CA ALA A 29 -18.14 -22.30 -11.99
C ALA A 29 -17.55 -22.33 -10.60
N ASN A 30 -16.39 -21.71 -10.45
CA ASN A 30 -15.78 -21.59 -9.14
C ASN A 30 -16.52 -20.51 -8.34
N ASP A 31 -16.63 -20.67 -7.03
CA ASP A 31 -17.31 -19.68 -6.15
C ASP A 31 -16.60 -18.32 -6.12
N THR A 32 -15.44 -18.21 -6.76
CA THR A 32 -14.62 -17.00 -6.86
C THR A 32 -14.82 -16.22 -8.15
N GLU A 33 -15.68 -16.71 -9.05
CA GLU A 33 -15.90 -16.13 -10.37
C GLU A 33 -17.27 -15.43 -10.41
N THR A 34 -17.32 -14.28 -11.08
CA THR A 34 -18.57 -13.65 -11.48
C THR A 34 -19.11 -14.36 -12.71
N VAL A 35 -20.23 -15.07 -12.54
CA VAL A 35 -20.84 -15.83 -13.64
C VAL A 35 -22.05 -15.12 -14.21
N VAL A 36 -22.06 -14.95 -15.53
CA VAL A 36 -23.25 -14.53 -16.28
C VAL A 36 -23.66 -15.63 -17.27
N PHE A 37 -24.95 -15.79 -17.46
CA PHE A 37 -25.50 -16.80 -18.36
C PHE A 37 -25.93 -16.18 -19.68
N VAL A 38 -25.71 -16.91 -20.77
CA VAL A 38 -26.08 -16.50 -22.12
C VAL A 38 -27.27 -17.33 -22.57
N ILE A 39 -28.37 -16.66 -22.90
CA ILE A 39 -29.60 -17.28 -23.42
C ILE A 39 -29.75 -16.87 -24.88
N ILE A 40 -30.00 -17.85 -25.75
CA ILE A 40 -30.28 -17.66 -27.17
C ILE A 40 -31.67 -18.23 -27.46
N ASN A 41 -32.58 -17.40 -27.99
CA ASN A 41 -33.96 -17.80 -28.32
C ASN A 41 -34.67 -18.53 -27.16
N ASN A 42 -34.59 -17.98 -25.95
CA ASN A 42 -35.17 -18.54 -24.72
C ASN A 42 -34.56 -19.88 -24.24
N GLN A 43 -33.46 -20.35 -24.84
CA GLN A 43 -32.72 -21.52 -24.37
C GLN A 43 -31.38 -21.10 -23.78
N LEU A 44 -30.99 -21.72 -22.67
CA LEU A 44 -29.68 -21.52 -22.07
C LEU A 44 -28.61 -22.06 -23.02
N ALA A 45 -27.78 -21.18 -23.56
CA ALA A 45 -26.73 -21.54 -24.51
C ALA A 45 -25.38 -21.80 -23.82
N GLY A 46 -25.13 -21.17 -22.67
CA GLY A 46 -23.90 -21.33 -21.90
C GLY A 46 -23.75 -20.28 -20.81
N TYR A 47 -22.54 -20.16 -20.26
CA TYR A 47 -22.16 -19.15 -19.28
C TYR A 47 -20.79 -18.55 -19.60
N ILE A 48 -20.53 -17.38 -19.04
CA ILE A 48 -19.25 -16.70 -19.06
C ILE A 48 -18.86 -16.49 -17.60
N ALA A 49 -17.72 -17.02 -17.20
CA ALA A 49 -17.12 -16.79 -15.89
C ALA A 49 -16.05 -15.70 -16.03
N LEU A 50 -16.11 -14.70 -15.16
CA LEU A 50 -15.19 -13.58 -15.07
C LEU A 50 -14.50 -13.64 -13.72
N SER A 51 -13.17 -13.51 -13.69
CA SER A 51 -12.40 -13.43 -12.45
C SER A 51 -11.37 -12.32 -12.57
N ASP A 52 -11.13 -11.61 -11.48
CA ASP A 52 -10.02 -10.68 -11.41
C ASP A 52 -8.71 -11.44 -11.29
N GLU A 53 -7.76 -11.10 -12.17
CA GLU A 53 -6.43 -11.71 -12.16
C GLU A 53 -5.53 -10.99 -11.14
N ILE A 54 -4.87 -11.78 -10.30
CA ILE A 54 -3.86 -11.28 -9.39
C ILE A 54 -2.64 -10.86 -10.20
N ARG A 55 -2.21 -9.60 -10.05
CA ARG A 55 -0.99 -9.10 -10.70
C ARG A 55 0.22 -9.96 -10.34
N PRO A 56 1.07 -10.38 -11.30
CA PRO A 56 2.24 -11.22 -11.03
C PRO A 56 3.19 -10.64 -9.99
N GLU A 57 3.30 -9.32 -9.92
CA GLU A 57 4.19 -8.61 -9.01
C GLU A 57 3.69 -8.61 -7.55
N SER A 58 2.40 -8.89 -7.32
CA SER A 58 1.78 -8.82 -5.99
C SER A 58 2.40 -9.82 -5.01
N ALA A 59 2.66 -11.06 -5.45
CA ALA A 59 3.20 -12.10 -4.57
C ALA A 59 4.58 -11.73 -4.01
N GLU A 60 5.45 -11.16 -4.86
CA GLU A 60 6.77 -10.70 -4.45
C GLU A 60 6.70 -9.47 -3.54
N ALA A 61 5.75 -8.56 -3.80
CA ALA A 61 5.50 -7.41 -2.94
C ALA A 61 5.09 -7.84 -1.52
N ILE A 62 4.10 -8.73 -1.39
CA ILE A 62 3.65 -9.27 -0.10
C ILE A 62 4.77 -10.02 0.61
N LYS A 63 5.53 -10.84 -0.11
CA LYS A 63 6.70 -11.53 0.45
C LYS A 63 7.71 -10.54 1.03
N THR A 64 8.03 -9.48 0.32
CA THR A 64 9.00 -8.47 0.76
C THR A 64 8.49 -7.69 1.98
N LEU A 65 7.19 -7.38 2.05
CA LEU A 65 6.58 -6.79 3.26
C LEU A 65 6.76 -7.70 4.47
N LYS A 66 6.48 -8.99 4.31
CA LYS A 66 6.63 -10.01 5.36
C LYS A 66 8.07 -10.14 5.84
N GLU A 67 9.04 -10.19 4.93
CA GLU A 67 10.48 -10.20 5.25
C GLU A 67 10.93 -8.95 6.02
N ASN A 68 10.21 -7.84 5.87
CA ASN A 68 10.46 -6.58 6.57
C ASN A 68 9.58 -6.38 7.82
N ASN A 69 8.93 -7.46 8.30
CA ASN A 69 8.02 -7.48 9.44
C ASN A 69 6.86 -6.47 9.32
N ILE A 70 6.34 -6.28 8.12
CA ILE A 70 5.16 -5.45 7.86
C ILE A 70 4.00 -6.38 7.59
N LYS A 71 2.94 -6.27 8.39
CA LYS A 71 1.72 -7.07 8.22
C LYS A 71 0.96 -6.59 6.99
N SER A 72 0.49 -7.53 6.20
CA SER A 72 -0.36 -7.29 5.03
C SER A 72 -1.77 -7.81 5.30
N ILE A 73 -2.76 -6.94 5.15
CA ILE A 73 -4.17 -7.28 5.36
C ILE A 73 -4.93 -6.91 4.08
N LEU A 74 -5.66 -7.87 3.50
CA LEU A 74 -6.57 -7.59 2.39
C LEU A 74 -7.88 -7.01 2.94
N LEU A 75 -8.31 -5.85 2.42
CA LEU A 75 -9.59 -5.22 2.76
C LEU A 75 -10.43 -5.10 1.49
N THR A 76 -11.46 -5.93 1.33
CA THR A 76 -12.28 -5.97 0.11
C THR A 76 -13.79 -6.01 0.41
N GLY A 77 -14.58 -5.52 -0.55
CA GLY A 77 -16.03 -5.69 -0.57
C GLY A 77 -16.48 -7.03 -1.18
N ASP A 78 -15.55 -7.80 -1.75
CA ASP A 78 -15.85 -9.12 -2.31
C ASP A 78 -16.25 -10.13 -1.24
N ASN A 79 -16.85 -11.23 -1.68
CA ASN A 79 -17.24 -12.31 -0.79
C ASN A 79 -16.04 -12.95 -0.09
N SER A 80 -16.31 -13.57 1.06
CA SER A 80 -15.24 -14.17 1.88
C SER A 80 -14.46 -15.29 1.17
N LYS A 81 -15.03 -15.99 0.17
CA LYS A 81 -14.34 -17.07 -0.55
C LYS A 81 -13.29 -16.50 -1.51
N VAL A 82 -13.63 -15.44 -2.24
CA VAL A 82 -12.70 -14.70 -3.12
C VAL A 82 -11.57 -14.11 -2.30
N ALA A 83 -11.90 -13.36 -1.24
CA ALA A 83 -10.90 -12.72 -0.39
C ALA A 83 -9.92 -13.72 0.22
N LYS A 84 -10.43 -14.87 0.69
CA LYS A 84 -9.61 -15.95 1.22
C LYS A 84 -8.69 -16.54 0.15
N SER A 85 -9.22 -16.84 -1.03
CA SER A 85 -8.43 -17.39 -2.15
C SER A 85 -7.26 -16.48 -2.51
N VAL A 86 -7.51 -15.17 -2.63
CA VAL A 86 -6.47 -14.17 -2.92
C VAL A 86 -5.45 -14.09 -1.77
N SER A 87 -5.93 -14.00 -0.53
CA SER A 87 -5.09 -13.91 0.67
C SER A 87 -4.16 -15.11 0.82
N ASP A 88 -4.69 -16.33 0.64
CA ASP A 88 -3.94 -17.59 0.72
C ASP A 88 -2.93 -17.70 -0.43
N THR A 89 -3.32 -17.33 -1.65
CA THR A 89 -2.44 -17.35 -2.84
C THR A 89 -1.26 -16.39 -2.69
N LEU A 90 -1.49 -15.21 -2.13
CA LEU A 90 -0.46 -14.20 -1.91
C LEU A 90 0.34 -14.39 -0.60
N GLY A 91 -0.14 -15.25 0.30
CA GLY A 91 0.49 -15.48 1.60
C GLY A 91 0.38 -14.29 2.57
N MET A 92 -0.73 -13.55 2.49
CA MET A 92 -1.01 -12.39 3.36
C MET A 92 -1.30 -12.83 4.81
N ASP A 93 -1.23 -11.90 5.76
CA ASP A 93 -1.39 -12.22 7.18
C ASP A 93 -2.86 -12.37 7.60
N SER A 94 -3.76 -11.61 6.95
CA SER A 94 -5.20 -11.68 7.18
C SER A 94 -5.97 -11.08 5.99
N PHE A 95 -7.29 -11.31 5.96
CA PHE A 95 -8.21 -10.60 5.09
C PHE A 95 -9.45 -10.17 5.87
N ILE A 96 -10.16 -9.17 5.35
CA ILE A 96 -11.45 -8.69 5.81
C ILE A 96 -12.29 -8.50 4.54
N ALA A 97 -13.34 -9.31 4.42
CA ALA A 97 -14.19 -9.41 3.24
C ALA A 97 -15.57 -8.81 3.51
N GLU A 98 -16.35 -8.62 2.44
CA GLU A 98 -17.74 -8.14 2.49
C GLU A 98 -17.88 -6.78 3.18
N VAL A 99 -16.85 -5.93 3.06
CA VAL A 99 -16.78 -4.62 3.73
C VAL A 99 -17.36 -3.51 2.85
N LEU A 100 -18.33 -2.78 3.37
CA LEU A 100 -18.87 -1.60 2.71
C LEU A 100 -17.90 -0.40 2.78
N PRO A 101 -17.97 0.58 1.87
CA PRO A 101 -17.03 1.71 1.86
C PRO A 101 -16.92 2.44 3.20
N HIS A 102 -18.03 2.62 3.92
CA HIS A 102 -18.02 3.28 5.24
C HIS A 102 -17.40 2.40 6.35
N GLU A 103 -17.51 1.07 6.24
CA GLU A 103 -16.95 0.12 7.19
C GLU A 103 -15.43 -0.01 7.03
N LYS A 104 -14.88 0.26 5.84
CA LYS A 104 -13.43 0.33 5.62
C LYS A 104 -12.77 1.31 6.59
N LEU A 105 -13.41 2.46 6.85
CA LEU A 105 -12.88 3.46 7.76
C LEU A 105 -12.84 2.94 9.21
N GLU A 106 -13.92 2.31 9.65
CA GLU A 106 -14.01 1.75 11.00
C GLU A 106 -12.96 0.67 11.20
N LYS A 107 -12.69 -0.16 10.18
CA LYS A 107 -11.62 -1.17 10.25
C LYS A 107 -10.22 -0.56 10.35
N ILE A 108 -9.94 0.54 9.67
CA ILE A 108 -8.66 1.25 9.82
C ILE A 108 -8.53 1.82 11.23
N LYS A 109 -9.59 2.47 11.75
CA LYS A 109 -9.59 2.98 13.13
C LYS A 109 -9.43 1.87 14.17
N GLU A 110 -10.06 0.72 13.97
CA GLU A 110 -9.89 -0.45 14.85
C GLU A 110 -8.44 -0.93 14.89
N LEU A 111 -7.73 -0.92 13.76
CA LEU A 111 -6.31 -1.28 13.70
C LEU A 111 -5.43 -0.22 14.38
N GLN A 112 -5.68 1.07 14.11
CA GLN A 112 -4.98 2.19 14.76
C GLN A 112 -5.20 2.19 16.27
N ALA A 113 -6.41 1.90 16.74
CA ALA A 113 -6.74 1.79 18.16
C ALA A 113 -6.01 0.63 18.86
N LYS A 114 -5.57 -0.39 18.12
CA LYS A 114 -4.69 -1.47 18.63
C LYS A 114 -3.22 -1.06 18.67
N GLY A 115 -2.89 0.18 18.30
CA GLY A 115 -1.53 0.71 18.27
C GLY A 115 -0.77 0.38 16.99
N GLU A 116 -1.43 -0.16 15.96
CA GLU A 116 -0.80 -0.37 14.66
C GLU A 116 -0.68 0.95 13.90
N PHE A 117 0.43 1.15 13.19
CA PHE A 117 0.59 2.27 12.26
C PHE A 117 0.17 1.82 10.87
N VAL A 118 -0.92 2.37 10.35
CA VAL A 118 -1.64 1.81 9.19
C VAL A 118 -1.33 2.59 7.91
N ALA A 119 -0.76 1.90 6.93
CA ALA A 119 -0.72 2.38 5.56
C ALA A 119 -1.86 1.74 4.76
N MET A 120 -2.71 2.55 4.13
CA MET A 120 -3.78 2.07 3.26
C MET A 120 -3.42 2.30 1.79
N THR A 121 -3.69 1.30 0.95
CA THR A 121 -3.54 1.41 -0.51
C THR A 121 -4.90 1.26 -1.19
N GLY A 122 -5.21 2.08 -2.18
CA GLY A 122 -6.49 2.02 -2.90
C GLY A 122 -6.49 2.78 -4.23
N ASP A 123 -7.60 2.72 -4.95
CA ASP A 123 -7.79 3.40 -6.25
C ASP A 123 -8.09 4.90 -6.15
N GLY A 124 -8.20 5.43 -4.92
CA GLY A 124 -8.39 6.84 -4.65
C GLY A 124 -9.79 7.40 -4.97
N VAL A 125 -10.67 6.66 -5.65
CA VAL A 125 -12.03 7.12 -5.97
C VAL A 125 -13.02 6.55 -4.97
N ASN A 126 -13.03 5.24 -4.79
CA ASN A 126 -13.95 4.57 -3.87
C ASN A 126 -13.39 4.50 -2.44
N ASP A 127 -12.06 4.58 -2.34
CA ASP A 127 -11.31 4.41 -1.10
C ASP A 127 -10.83 5.73 -0.48
N ALA A 128 -11.13 6.88 -1.09
CA ALA A 128 -10.70 8.20 -0.63
C ALA A 128 -10.91 8.44 0.87
N PRO A 129 -12.11 8.24 1.46
CA PRO A 129 -12.32 8.49 2.88
C PRO A 129 -11.46 7.61 3.78
N ALA A 130 -11.16 6.39 3.35
CA ALA A 130 -10.34 5.44 4.09
C ALA A 130 -8.84 5.78 3.94
N LEU A 131 -8.41 6.25 2.76
CA LEU A 131 -7.05 6.75 2.52
C LEU A 131 -6.72 7.98 3.37
N ALA A 132 -7.69 8.88 3.57
CA ALA A 132 -7.51 10.10 4.37
C ALA A 132 -7.29 9.85 5.87
N ILE A 133 -7.88 8.79 6.42
CA ILE A 133 -7.80 8.50 7.86
C ILE A 133 -6.65 7.57 8.23
N ALA A 134 -6.10 6.84 7.25
CA ALA A 134 -4.91 6.04 7.45
C ALA A 134 -3.73 6.93 7.84
N ASP A 135 -2.79 6.40 8.61
CA ASP A 135 -1.57 7.15 8.96
C ASP A 135 -0.77 7.52 7.70
N VAL A 136 -0.82 6.65 6.68
CA VAL A 136 -0.33 6.93 5.34
C VAL A 136 -1.31 6.39 4.29
N GLY A 137 -2.02 7.29 3.61
CA GLY A 137 -2.82 6.95 2.43
C GLY A 137 -1.98 6.92 1.15
N ILE A 138 -2.01 5.80 0.42
CA ILE A 138 -1.29 5.56 -0.84
C ILE A 138 -2.30 5.28 -1.97
N ALA A 139 -2.48 6.22 -2.88
CA ALA A 139 -3.33 6.01 -4.05
C ALA A 139 -2.53 5.35 -5.19
N VAL A 140 -3.13 4.38 -5.88
CA VAL A 140 -2.50 3.60 -6.96
C VAL A 140 -3.16 3.91 -8.30
N GLY A 141 -2.39 4.43 -9.26
CA GLY A 141 -2.83 4.55 -10.67
C GLY A 141 -3.95 5.56 -10.94
N SER A 142 -4.38 6.32 -9.93
CA SER A 142 -5.47 7.27 -10.06
C SER A 142 -4.91 8.67 -10.31
N GLY A 143 -4.83 9.04 -11.59
CA GLY A 143 -4.70 10.45 -12.01
C GLY A 143 -5.99 11.25 -11.79
N SER A 144 -6.87 10.81 -10.88
CA SER A 144 -8.09 11.53 -10.53
C SER A 144 -7.77 12.59 -9.48
N ASP A 145 -8.38 13.76 -9.64
CA ASP A 145 -8.16 14.90 -8.73
C ASP A 145 -8.50 14.54 -7.28
N ILE A 146 -9.50 13.67 -7.08
CA ILE A 146 -9.94 13.20 -5.76
C ILE A 146 -8.81 12.45 -5.05
N ALA A 147 -8.11 11.56 -5.75
CA ALA A 147 -7.01 10.81 -5.16
C ALA A 147 -5.82 11.72 -4.82
N ALA A 148 -5.58 12.74 -5.65
CA ALA A 148 -4.52 13.71 -5.44
C ALA A 148 -4.76 14.62 -4.23
N GLU A 149 -6.03 14.91 -3.93
CA GLU A 149 -6.40 15.73 -2.78
C GLU A 149 -6.44 14.91 -1.47
N THR A 150 -6.68 13.60 -1.57
CA THR A 150 -7.01 12.77 -0.40
C THR A 150 -5.87 11.87 0.09
N ALA A 151 -4.98 11.42 -0.79
CA ALA A 151 -3.86 10.55 -0.42
C ALA A 151 -2.58 11.33 -0.15
N GLY A 152 -1.82 10.95 0.88
CA GLY A 152 -0.51 11.53 1.17
C GLY A 152 0.56 11.16 0.14
N ILE A 153 0.33 10.06 -0.61
CA ILE A 153 1.26 9.52 -1.60
C ILE A 153 0.46 9.02 -2.80
N ILE A 154 0.92 9.36 -4.01
CA ILE A 154 0.31 8.92 -5.26
C ILE A 154 1.35 8.12 -6.06
N LEU A 155 1.02 6.89 -6.40
CA LEU A 155 1.81 6.08 -7.31
C LEU A 155 1.33 6.28 -8.74
N VAL A 156 2.20 6.86 -9.55
CA VAL A 156 1.96 7.10 -10.98
C VAL A 156 1.86 5.77 -11.73
N ASN A 157 2.66 4.77 -11.33
CA ASN A 157 2.60 3.42 -11.88
C ASN A 157 1.76 2.52 -10.97
N SER A 158 0.92 1.69 -11.57
CA SER A 158 0.06 0.76 -10.82
C SER A 158 0.77 -0.54 -10.40
N ASN A 159 2.07 -0.47 -10.03
CA ASN A 159 2.86 -1.63 -9.64
C ASN A 159 2.89 -1.79 -8.10
N PRO A 160 2.38 -2.91 -7.54
CA PRO A 160 2.44 -3.18 -6.10
C PRO A 160 3.85 -3.14 -5.49
N LYS A 161 4.90 -3.44 -6.27
CA LYS A 161 6.30 -3.34 -5.80
C LYS A 161 6.72 -1.91 -5.46
N ASP A 162 6.12 -0.92 -6.08
CA ASP A 162 6.44 0.48 -5.83
C ASP A 162 6.00 0.91 -4.43
N ILE A 163 4.89 0.36 -3.94
CA ILE A 163 4.42 0.55 -2.55
C ILE A 163 5.49 0.06 -1.57
N VAL A 164 6.00 -1.14 -1.79
CA VAL A 164 7.02 -1.75 -0.93
C VAL A 164 8.32 -0.95 -0.98
N SER A 165 8.78 -0.63 -2.19
CA SER A 165 9.98 0.18 -2.42
C SER A 165 9.89 1.53 -1.70
N LEU A 166 8.72 2.16 -1.72
CA LEU A 166 8.45 3.41 -1.02
C LEU A 166 8.56 3.26 0.50
N ILE A 167 8.00 2.20 1.08
CA ILE A 167 8.08 1.96 2.53
C ILE A 167 9.54 1.70 2.95
N LEU A 168 10.27 0.90 2.18
CA LEU A 168 11.69 0.62 2.44
C LEU A 168 12.57 1.86 2.27
N PHE A 169 12.26 2.69 1.26
CA PHE A 169 12.89 3.98 1.08
C PHE A 169 12.66 4.91 2.29
N GLY A 170 11.41 4.99 2.78
CA GLY A 170 11.08 5.74 3.99
C GLY A 170 11.90 5.29 5.20
N LYS A 171 11.99 3.97 5.45
CA LYS A 171 12.83 3.40 6.51
C LYS A 171 14.31 3.76 6.35
N ALA A 172 14.84 3.68 5.13
CA ALA A 172 16.24 4.00 4.85
C ALA A 172 16.55 5.49 5.06
N THR A 173 15.65 6.37 4.62
CA THR A 173 15.74 7.82 4.79
C THR A 173 15.67 8.19 6.27
N TYR A 174 14.75 7.59 7.04
CA TYR A 174 14.67 7.82 8.48
C TYR A 174 15.98 7.45 9.19
N ARG A 175 16.55 6.28 8.88
CA ARG A 175 17.84 5.87 9.43
C ARG A 175 18.97 6.86 9.10
N LYS A 176 19.01 7.39 7.88
CA LYS A 176 20.00 8.41 7.48
C LYS A 176 19.79 9.73 8.21
N MET A 177 18.53 10.14 8.40
CA MET A 177 18.19 11.33 9.17
C MET A 177 18.67 11.21 10.62
N ILE A 178 18.45 10.06 11.28
CA ILE A 178 18.95 9.81 12.64
C ILE A 178 20.48 9.84 12.69
N GLN A 179 21.18 9.24 11.72
CA GLN A 179 22.65 9.34 11.65
C GLN A 179 23.13 10.78 11.51
N ASN A 180 22.48 11.57 10.64
CA ASN A 180 22.80 12.98 10.45
C ASN A 180 22.55 13.80 11.73
N LEU A 181 21.47 13.50 12.44
CA LEU A 181 21.17 14.14 13.72
C LEU A 181 22.23 13.79 14.77
N ILE A 182 22.64 12.52 14.88
CA ILE A 182 23.72 12.10 15.79
C ILE A 182 25.02 12.82 15.46
N TRP A 183 25.38 12.97 14.18
CA TRP A 183 26.57 13.74 13.79
C TRP A 183 26.45 15.21 14.18
N ALA A 184 25.33 15.85 13.83
CA ALA A 184 25.09 17.27 14.09
C ALA A 184 25.04 17.59 15.60
N THR A 185 24.45 16.71 16.42
CA THR A 185 24.41 16.90 17.86
C THR A 185 25.74 16.50 18.50
N GLY A 186 26.36 15.42 18.05
CA GLY A 186 27.59 14.87 18.63
C GLY A 186 28.76 15.84 18.59
N TYR A 187 28.97 16.55 17.48
CA TYR A 187 30.04 17.56 17.44
C TYR A 187 29.73 18.74 18.36
N ASN A 188 28.47 19.17 18.46
CA ASN A 188 28.05 20.27 19.33
C ASN A 188 28.26 19.94 20.81
N VAL A 189 28.00 18.68 21.21
CA VAL A 189 28.28 18.18 22.58
C VAL A 189 29.75 18.34 22.95
N VAL A 190 30.67 18.25 21.98
CA VAL A 190 32.11 18.46 22.21
C VAL A 190 32.49 19.94 22.08
N ALA A 191 32.01 20.61 21.03
CA ALA A 191 32.39 21.97 20.70
C ALA A 191 31.93 23.00 21.74
N LEU A 192 30.71 22.87 22.27
CA LEU A 192 30.15 23.84 23.22
C LEU A 192 30.90 23.86 24.57
N PRO A 193 31.20 22.74 25.25
CA PRO A 193 32.03 22.74 26.46
C PRO A 193 33.44 23.27 26.23
N LEU A 194 34.04 22.96 25.07
CA LEU A 194 35.38 23.46 24.72
C LEU A 194 35.38 24.97 24.49
N ALA A 195 34.33 25.52 23.87
CA ALA A 195 34.14 26.96 23.70
C ALA A 195 33.84 27.67 25.03
N ALA A 196 33.09 27.01 25.93
CA ALA A 196 32.82 27.50 27.28
C ALA A 196 34.03 27.45 28.23
N GLY A 197 35.17 26.87 27.78
CA GLY A 197 36.42 26.88 28.53
C GLY A 197 36.57 25.76 29.56
N VAL A 198 35.83 24.65 29.43
CA VAL A 198 35.93 23.50 30.35
C VAL A 198 37.36 22.94 30.42
N LEU A 199 38.11 23.00 29.32
CA LEU A 199 39.53 22.56 29.25
C LEU A 199 40.53 23.73 29.20
N TYR A 200 40.12 24.92 29.66
CA TYR A 200 40.99 26.10 29.62
C TYR A 200 42.29 25.90 30.43
N LYS A 201 42.23 25.19 31.56
CA LYS A 201 43.42 24.90 32.40
C LYS A 201 44.43 24.00 31.71
N GLN A 202 44.02 23.21 30.73
CA GLN A 202 44.84 22.36 29.89
C GLN A 202 45.35 23.11 28.63
N GLY A 203 45.05 24.42 28.52
CA GLY A 203 45.42 25.25 27.37
C GLY A 203 44.51 25.08 26.15
N ILE A 204 43.38 24.35 26.28
CA ILE A 204 42.46 24.08 25.18
C ILE A 204 41.24 24.99 25.30
N LEU A 205 41.12 25.94 24.37
CA LEU A 205 39.95 26.80 24.23
C LEU A 205 39.54 26.81 22.75
N LEU A 206 38.29 26.47 22.47
CA LEU A 206 37.80 26.50 21.09
C LEU A 206 37.55 27.96 20.67
N SER A 207 38.33 28.46 19.71
CA SER A 207 38.12 29.79 19.16
C SER A 207 36.90 29.81 18.21
N PRO A 208 36.26 30.98 18.02
CA PRO A 208 35.17 31.12 17.04
C PRO A 208 35.56 30.66 15.63
N ALA A 209 36.81 30.91 15.21
CA ALA A 209 37.33 30.48 13.92
C ALA A 209 37.42 28.94 13.83
N ALA A 210 37.94 28.27 14.86
CA ALA A 210 37.99 26.81 14.92
C ALA A 210 36.58 26.20 14.93
N GLY A 211 35.64 26.81 15.66
CA GLY A 211 34.22 26.42 15.65
C GLY A 211 33.59 26.51 14.26
N ALA A 212 33.85 27.57 13.50
CA ALA A 212 33.36 27.73 12.13
C ALA A 212 33.91 26.65 11.17
N VAL A 213 35.17 26.27 11.33
CA VAL A 213 35.78 25.17 10.56
C VAL A 213 35.10 23.84 10.90
N LEU A 214 34.90 23.55 12.19
CA LEU A 214 34.21 22.32 12.63
C LEU A 214 32.77 22.26 12.11
N MET A 215 32.04 23.37 12.12
CA MET A 215 30.69 23.47 11.57
C MET A 215 30.67 23.16 10.06
N THR A 216 31.64 23.69 9.31
CA THR A 216 31.78 23.41 7.88
C THR A 216 32.05 21.93 7.64
N ILE A 217 32.98 21.32 8.39
CA ILE A 217 33.28 19.89 8.30
C ILE A 217 32.04 19.05 8.62
N SER A 218 31.30 19.39 9.69
CA SER A 218 30.07 18.68 10.06
C SER A 218 29.03 18.70 8.93
N THR A 219 28.87 19.85 8.26
CA THR A 219 27.95 19.98 7.12
C THR A 219 28.37 19.07 5.97
N ILE A 220 29.67 19.01 5.66
CA ILE A 220 30.21 18.13 4.61
C ILE A 220 29.97 16.66 4.96
N VAL A 221 30.23 16.24 6.20
CA VAL A 221 30.02 14.85 6.65
C VAL A 221 28.54 14.46 6.52
N VAL A 222 27.62 15.33 6.94
CA VAL A 222 26.17 15.10 6.81
C VAL A 222 25.75 15.01 5.34
N ALA A 223 26.25 15.89 4.48
CA ALA A 223 25.95 15.88 3.05
C ALA A 223 26.46 14.61 2.36
N ILE A 224 27.69 14.19 2.67
CA ILE A 224 28.27 12.93 2.18
C ILE A 224 27.46 11.73 2.72
N ASN A 225 27.08 11.73 3.99
CA ASN A 225 26.29 10.62 4.54
C ASN A 225 24.92 10.51 3.86
N ALA A 226 24.28 11.65 3.55
CA ALA A 226 23.03 11.70 2.81
C ALA A 226 23.18 11.19 1.36
N SER A 227 24.29 11.51 0.67
CA SER A 227 24.52 11.03 -0.71
C SER A 227 24.72 9.52 -0.81
N PHE A 228 25.09 8.85 0.28
CA PHE A 228 25.13 7.39 0.37
C PHE A 228 23.77 6.73 0.62
N LEU A 229 22.66 7.47 0.60
CA LEU A 229 21.33 6.85 0.61
C LEU A 229 21.16 6.02 -0.66
N LYS A 230 21.13 4.69 -0.49
CA LYS A 230 20.82 3.73 -1.55
C LYS A 230 19.60 2.93 -1.13
N VAL A 231 18.64 2.81 -2.04
CA VAL A 231 17.51 1.89 -1.91
C VAL A 231 17.97 0.58 -2.51
N LYS A 232 17.92 -0.52 -1.73
CA LYS A 232 17.97 -1.85 -2.35
C LYS A 232 16.64 -1.99 -3.10
N GLN A 233 16.72 -2.06 -4.43
CA GLN A 233 15.62 -2.53 -5.27
C GLN A 233 15.34 -4.00 -4.96
#